data_AF-A0A1Q5NCT1-F1
#
_entry.id   AF-A0A1Q5NCT1-F1
#
_cell.length_a   1.000
_cell.length_b   1.000
_cell.length_c   1.000
_cell.angle_alpha   90.00
_cell.angle_beta   90.00
_cell.angle_gamma   90.00
#
_symmetry.space_group_name_H-M   'P 1'
#
loop_
_entity.id
_entity.type
_entity.pdbx_description
1 polymer ?
#
loop_
_entity_poly.entity_id
_entity_poly.type
_entity_poly.pdbx_seq_one_letter_code
_entity_poly.pdbx_strand_id
1 'polypeptide(L)' 'MIVRALPPVSTLTEQQSRGWRCIWCDHPLVSGLDVDLGEQRTHPADGAAYSWFPRACADTATCAAQATRAST' A
#
# COMPACT_ATOMS: atom_id res chain seq x y z
N MET A 1 -19.49 1.53 -1.18
CA MET A 1 -18.18 0.85 -1.20
C MET A 1 -17.26 1.69 -0.33
N ILE A 2 -16.81 1.19 0.82
CA ILE A 2 -15.93 1.96 1.72
C ILE A 2 -14.51 1.83 1.17
N VAL A 3 -13.97 2.92 0.61
CA VAL A 3 -12.57 2.96 0.17
C VAL A 3 -11.70 3.14 1.41
N ARG A 4 -10.87 2.13 1.71
CA ARG A 4 -9.92 2.21 2.82
C ARG A 4 -8.85 3.24 2.47
N ALA A 5 -8.61 4.19 3.38
CA ALA A 5 -7.60 5.22 3.17
C ALA A 5 -6.21 4.60 2.93
N LEU A 6 -5.47 5.19 1.98
CA LEU A 6 -4.08 4.82 1.74
C LEU A 6 -3.20 5.35 2.88
N PRO A 7 -2.21 4.59 3.33
CA PRO A 7 -1.21 5.10 4.25
C PRO A 7 -0.39 6.23 3.60
N PRO A 8 0.12 7.19 4.39
CA PRO A 8 1.05 8.19 3.87
C PRO A 8 2.27 7.53 3.24
N VAL A 9 2.74 8.02 2.09
CA VAL A 9 3.92 7.44 1.42
C VAL A 9 5.16 7.47 2.30
N SER A 10 5.28 8.49 3.15
CA SER A 10 6.38 8.65 4.09
C SER A 10 6.45 7.56 5.17
N THR A 11 5.37 6.82 5.40
CA THR A 11 5.34 5.72 6.39
C THR A 11 5.58 4.35 5.76
N LEU A 12 5.71 4.28 4.44
CA LEU A 12 5.87 3.02 3.73
C LEU A 12 7.32 2.56 3.72
N THR A 13 7.52 1.25 3.76
CA THR A 13 8.81 0.68 3.37
C THR A 13 9.03 0.85 1.87
N GLU A 14 10.30 0.80 1.42
CA GLU A 14 10.62 0.81 -0.01
C GLU A 14 9.91 -0.32 -0.77
N GLN A 15 9.77 -1.49 -0.14
CA GLN A 15 9.10 -2.63 -0.78
C GLN A 15 7.59 -2.38 -0.98
N GLN A 16 6.94 -1.69 -0.03
CA GLN A 16 5.53 -1.31 -0.16
C GLN A 16 5.34 -0.21 -1.20
N SER A 17 6.21 0.81 -1.22
CA SER A 17 6.10 1.92 -2.19
C SER A 17 6.33 1.46 -3.64
N ARG A 18 7.16 0.43 -3.84
CA ARG A 18 7.36 -0.24 -5.14
C ARG A 18 6.27 -1.28 -5.49
N GLY A 19 5.32 -1.53 -4.59
CA GLY A 19 4.23 -2.48 -4.81
C GLY A 19 4.66 -3.95 -4.73
N TRP A 20 5.79 -4.28 -4.09
CA TRP A 20 6.22 -5.66 -3.85
C TRP A 20 5.56 -6.28 -2.63
N ARG A 21 5.08 -5.43 -1.72
CA ARG A 21 4.40 -5.83 -0.48
C ARG A 21 3.10 -5.06 -0.35
N CYS A 22 2.11 -5.69 0.26
CA CYS A 22 0.81 -5.11 0.51
C CYS A 22 0.97 -3.77 1.24
N ILE A 23 0.32 -2.75 0.70
CA ILE A 23 0.41 -1.38 1.21
C ILE A 23 0.03 -1.26 2.69
N TRP A 24 -0.78 -2.18 3.21
CA TRP A 24 -1.28 -2.10 4.59
C TRP A 24 -0.72 -3.16 5.54
N CYS A 25 -0.58 -4.41 5.11
CA CYS A 25 -0.15 -5.49 6.00
C CYS A 25 1.28 -5.98 5.72
N ASP A 26 1.98 -5.36 4.77
CA ASP A 26 3.33 -5.72 4.37
C ASP A 26 3.48 -7.18 3.89
N HIS A 27 2.39 -7.89 3.55
CA HIS A 27 2.50 -9.24 3.01
C HIS A 27 3.14 -9.22 1.61
N PRO A 28 4.08 -10.12 1.27
CA PRO A 28 4.63 -10.24 -0.08
C PRO A 28 3.53 -10.43 -1.12
N LEU A 29 3.59 -9.66 -2.20
CA LEU A 29 2.63 -9.77 -3.29
C LEU A 29 3.15 -10.69 -4.38
N VAL A 30 2.23 -11.43 -5.00
CA VAL A 30 2.48 -12.25 -6.18
C VAL A 30 1.79 -11.57 -7.35
N SER A 31 2.54 -11.33 -8.43
CA SER A 31 2.01 -10.63 -9.60
C SER A 31 0.78 -11.34 -10.16
N GLY A 32 -0.29 -10.57 -10.39
CA GLY A 32 -1.55 -11.07 -10.96
C GLY A 32 -2.51 -11.67 -9.94
N LEU A 33 -2.10 -11.79 -8.67
CA LEU A 33 -2.98 -12.10 -7.53
C LEU A 33 -3.17 -10.90 -6.59
N ASP A 34 -2.42 -9.83 -6.83
CA ASP A 34 -2.54 -8.56 -6.14
C ASP A 34 -3.63 -7.65 -6.75
N VAL A 35 -4.11 -6.71 -5.95
CA VAL A 35 -5.03 -5.66 -6.36
C VAL A 35 -4.24 -4.39 -6.61
N ASP A 36 -4.26 -3.91 -7.85
CA ASP A 36 -3.78 -2.59 -8.21
C ASP A 36 -4.78 -1.54 -7.72
N LEU A 37 -4.32 -0.57 -6.93
CA LEU A 37 -5.14 0.51 -6.37
C LEU A 37 -5.12 1.78 -7.25
N GLY A 38 -4.56 1.66 -8.46
CA GLY A 38 -4.44 2.73 -9.44
C GLY A 38 -3.32 3.71 -9.14
N GLU A 39 -3.10 4.61 -10.09
CA GLU A 39 -2.14 5.70 -9.93
C GLU A 39 -2.55 6.62 -8.78
N GLN A 40 -1.58 6.92 -7.91
CA GLN A 40 -1.66 7.90 -6.85
C GLN A 40 -0.62 8.97 -7.09
N ARG A 41 -0.93 10.22 -6.72
CA ARG A 41 -0.01 11.34 -6.85
C ARG A 41 0.33 11.91 -5.48
N THR A 42 1.63 12.08 -5.23
CA THR A 42 2.15 12.64 -3.99
C THR A 42 2.89 13.94 -4.29
N HIS A 43 2.72 14.92 -3.40
CA HIS A 43 3.39 16.22 -3.45
C HIS A 43 4.17 16.42 -2.14
N PRO A 44 5.45 16.04 -2.10
CA PRO A 44 6.30 16.31 -0.94
C PRO A 44 6.51 17.81 -0.73
N ALA A 45 6.70 18.25 0.51
CA ALA A 45 6.99 19.65 0.81
C ALA A 45 8.31 20.12 0.18
N ASP A 46 9.34 19.27 0.22
CA ASP A 46 10.71 19.61 -0.20
C ASP A 46 11.14 18.89 -1.48
N GLY A 47 10.19 18.52 -2.37
CA GLY A 47 10.51 17.71 -3.53
C GLY A 47 9.53 17.84 -4.68
N ALA A 48 9.90 17.21 -5.81
CA ALA A 48 9.03 17.14 -6.98
C ALA A 48 7.84 16.22 -6.70
N ALA A 49 6.68 16.59 -7.27
CA ALA A 49 5.54 15.69 -7.30
C ALA A 49 5.88 14.42 -8.07
N TYR A 50 5.40 13.28 -7.60
CA TYR A 50 5.61 12.00 -8.27
C TYR A 50 4.36 11.12 -8.19
N SER A 51 4.24 10.25 -9.19
CA SER A 51 3.22 9.22 -9.26
C SER A 51 3.74 7.91 -8.68
N TRP A 52 2.85 7.14 -8.07
CA TRP A 52 3.13 5.82 -7.53
C TRP A 52 1.89 4.93 -7.65
N PHE A 53 2.10 3.60 -7.64
CA PHE A 53 1.06 2.62 -7.98
C PHE A 53 0.94 1.59 -6.85
N PRO A 54 0.25 1.94 -5.74
CA PRO A 54 0.12 1.06 -4.60
C PRO A 54 -0.64 -0.22 -4.95
N ARG A 55 -0.20 -1.31 -4.34
CA ARG A 55 -0.80 -2.64 -4.50
C ARG A 55 -1.20 -3.24 -3.16
N ALA A 56 -2.22 -4.08 -3.17
CA ALA A 56 -2.74 -4.73 -1.98
C ALA A 56 -3.04 -6.22 -2.18
N CYS A 57 -3.16 -6.95 -1.08
CA CYS A 57 -3.70 -8.31 -1.11
C CYS A 57 -5.16 -8.31 -1.55
N ALA A 58 -5.55 -9.32 -2.33
CA ALA A 58 -6.97 -9.57 -2.66
C ALA A 58 -7.81 -9.97 -1.43
N ASP A 59 -7.21 -10.67 -0.45
CA ASP A 59 -7.89 -11.03 0.80
C ASP A 59 -7.90 -9.86 1.79
N THR A 60 -8.97 -9.06 1.72
CA THR A 60 -9.17 -7.88 2.56
C THR A 60 -9.36 -8.22 4.04
N ALA A 61 -9.97 -9.36 4.37
CA ALA A 61 -10.23 -9.77 5.76
C ALA A 61 -8.92 -10.16 6.46
N THR A 62 -8.11 -11.00 5.83
CA THR A 62 -6.80 -11.39 6.34
C THR A 62 -5.86 -10.18 6.41
N CYS A 63 -5.92 -9.29 5.41
CA CYS A 63 -5.12 -8.07 5.38
C CYS A 63 -5.43 -7.16 6.58
N ALA A 64 -6.72 -6.95 6.90
CA ALA A 64 -7.13 -6.13 8.05
C ALA A 64 -6.61 -6.72 9.37
N ALA A 65 -6.74 -8.04 9.55
CA ALA A 65 -6.25 -8.71 10.75
C ALA A 65 -4.73 -8.59 10.94
N GLN A 66 -3.95 -8.68 9.85
CA GLN A 66 -2.50 -8.53 9.91
C GLN A 66 -2.05 -7.08 10.16
N ALA A 67 -2.73 -6.09 9.57
CA ALA A 67 -2.40 -4.68 9.77
C ALA A 67 -2.49 -4.28 11.26
N THR A 68 -3.49 -4.79 11.98
CA THR A 68 -3.62 -4.58 13.43
C THR A 68 -2.44 -5.17 14.20
N ARG A 69 -1.93 -6.35 13.78
CA ARG A 69 -0.80 -7.02 14.44
C ARG A 69 0.53 -6.31 14.23
N ALA A 70 0.71 -5.62 13.09
CA ALA A 70 1.93 -4.87 12.79
C ALA A 70 2.08 -3.56 13.59
N SER A 71 1.02 -3.14 14.29
CA SER A 71 0.98 -1.87 15.04
C SER A 71 1.20 -2.04 16.56
N THR A 72 1.64 -3.22 17.00
CA THR A 72 1.91 -3.57 18.42
C THR A 72 3.38 -3.91 18.60
#